data_AF-A0A425WDP4-F1
#
_entry.id   AF-A0A425WDP4-F1
#
_cell.length_a   1.000
_cell.length_b   1.000
_cell.length_c   1.000
_cell.angle_alpha   90.00
_cell.angle_beta   90.00
_cell.angle_gamma   90.00
#
_symmetry.space_group_name_H-M   'P 1'
#
loop_
_entity.id
_entity.type
_entity.pdbx_description
1 polymer ?
#
loop_
_entity_poly.entity_id
_entity_poly.type
_entity_poly.pdbx_seq_one_letter_code
_entity_poly.pdbx_strand_id
1 'polypeptide(L)'
;MAEAYSLGVAAQMPQAAQTVDRFHVVQLLNRAIDHVRCAERRESAEKRRQLAGTKYVWLKRRESLTKLQLAKREELDPVKTHLRTARACQMGEALQDVYSCPDRESAAAAPERLCSWMMYSAVAEMKSVARTLRKEREGILN
;
A
#
# COMPACT_ATOMS: atom_id res chain seq x y z
N MET A 1 0.80 3.47 -16.15
CA MET A 1 2.07 3.07 -16.79
C MET A 1 1.64 2.26 -17.99
N ALA A 2 1.93 2.75 -19.19
CA ALA A 2 1.36 2.25 -20.43
C ALA A 2 1.72 0.76 -20.63
N GLU A 3 0.71 -0.09 -20.78
CA GLU A 3 0.85 -1.53 -21.09
C GLU A 3 1.75 -1.79 -22.31
N ALA A 4 1.85 -0.82 -23.22
CA ALA A 4 2.69 -0.86 -24.39
C ALA A 4 4.21 -0.97 -24.08
N TYR A 5 4.68 -0.41 -22.95
CA TYR A 5 6.11 -0.48 -22.61
C TYR A 5 6.48 -1.85 -22.00
N SER A 6 5.59 -2.43 -21.20
CA SER A 6 5.81 -3.73 -20.57
C SER A 6 5.83 -4.89 -21.58
N LEU A 7 5.03 -4.80 -22.65
CA LEU A 7 4.97 -5.83 -23.70
C LEU A 7 6.21 -5.82 -24.61
N GLY A 8 6.74 -4.64 -24.96
CA GLY A 8 7.93 -4.53 -25.82
C GLY A 8 9.21 -5.06 -25.16
N VAL A 9 9.38 -4.83 -23.85
CA VAL A 9 10.56 -5.30 -23.12
C VAL A 9 10.53 -6.83 -22.91
N ALA A 10 9.35 -7.41 -22.67
CA ALA A 10 9.19 -8.86 -22.52
C ALA A 10 9.46 -9.64 -23.81
N ALA A 11 9.13 -9.06 -24.98
CA ALA A 11 9.38 -9.68 -26.28
C ALA A 11 10.86 -9.66 -26.69
N GLN A 12 11.59 -8.60 -26.30
CA GLN A 12 13.00 -8.42 -26.67
C GLN A 12 13.99 -9.08 -25.69
N MET A 13 13.58 -9.29 -24.43
CA MET A 13 14.44 -9.84 -23.38
C MET A 13 13.67 -10.86 -22.51
N PRO A 14 13.45 -12.09 -22.98
CA PRO A 14 12.70 -13.12 -22.25
C PRO A 14 13.36 -13.58 -20.94
N GLN A 15 14.61 -13.16 -20.70
CA GLN A 15 15.36 -13.40 -19.45
C GLN A 15 15.54 -12.14 -18.58
N ALA A 16 15.04 -10.97 -19.00
CA ALA A 16 15.01 -9.82 -18.12
C ALA A 16 13.95 -10.10 -17.05
N ALA A 17 14.38 -10.64 -15.91
CA ALA A 17 13.57 -10.67 -14.70
C ALA A 17 12.98 -9.27 -14.54
N GLN A 18 11.65 -9.13 -14.61
CA GLN A 18 10.99 -7.89 -14.26
C GLN A 18 11.24 -7.69 -12.78
N THR A 19 12.37 -7.09 -12.41
CA THR A 19 12.61 -6.68 -11.03
C THR A 19 11.54 -5.65 -10.72
N VAL A 20 10.60 -6.03 -9.87
CA VAL A 20 9.51 -5.17 -9.49
C VAL A 20 10.10 -4.16 -8.51
N ASP A 21 10.57 -3.06 -9.08
CA ASP A 21 11.28 -2.03 -8.32
C ASP A 21 10.38 -1.48 -7.21
N ARG A 22 10.96 -1.33 -6.01
CA ARG A 22 10.30 -0.89 -4.76
C ARG A 22 9.48 0.38 -4.98
N PHE A 23 9.94 1.27 -5.86
CA PHE A 23 9.23 2.49 -6.21
C PHE A 23 7.82 2.22 -6.76
N HIS A 24 7.69 1.28 -7.71
CA HIS A 24 6.43 0.98 -8.38
C HIS A 24 5.42 0.37 -7.41
N VAL A 25 5.88 -0.49 -6.50
CA VAL A 25 5.04 -1.10 -5.47
C VAL A 25 4.55 -0.04 -4.47
N VAL A 26 5.44 0.82 -3.98
CA VAL A 26 5.07 1.93 -3.08
C VAL A 26 4.12 2.91 -3.79
N GLN A 27 4.34 3.19 -5.07
CA GLN A 27 3.46 4.05 -5.86
C GLN A 27 2.07 3.44 -6.04
N LEU A 28 1.98 2.14 -6.33
CA LEU A 28 0.72 1.39 -6.45
C LEU A 28 -0.08 1.46 -5.14
N LEU A 29 0.60 1.18 -4.02
CA LEU A 29 0.03 1.23 -2.68
C LEU A 29 -0.48 2.64 -2.32
N ASN A 30 0.34 3.67 -2.54
CA ASN A 30 -0.03 5.06 -2.26
C ASN A 30 -1.26 5.50 -3.05
N ARG A 31 -1.36 5.09 -4.33
CA ARG A 31 -2.56 5.32 -5.14
C ARG A 31 -3.77 4.62 -4.52
N ALA A 32 -3.63 3.34 -4.16
CA ALA A 32 -4.71 2.57 -3.57
C ALA A 32 -5.21 3.20 -2.24
N ILE A 33 -4.31 3.68 -1.37
CA ILE A 33 -4.67 4.40 -0.14
C ILE A 33 -5.45 5.70 -0.46
N ASP A 34 -5.00 6.49 -1.44
CA ASP A 34 -5.70 7.74 -1.81
C ASP A 34 -7.09 7.46 -2.43
N HIS A 35 -7.23 6.35 -3.17
CA HIS A 35 -8.53 5.88 -3.68
C HIS A 35 -9.48 5.51 -2.54
N VAL A 36 -9.04 4.70 -1.57
CA VAL A 36 -9.82 4.35 -0.37
C VAL A 36 -10.26 5.61 0.37
N ARG A 37 -9.34 6.55 0.58
CA ARG A 37 -9.64 7.84 1.22
C ARG A 37 -10.70 8.62 0.46
N CYS A 38 -10.60 8.69 -0.86
CA CYS A 38 -11.56 9.43 -1.68
C CYS A 38 -12.95 8.77 -1.68
N ALA A 39 -13.01 7.44 -1.77
CA ALA A 39 -14.26 6.69 -1.69
C ALA A 39 -14.90 6.87 -0.31
N GLU A 40 -14.13 6.66 0.76
CA GLU A 40 -14.61 6.77 2.14
C GLU A 40 -15.09 8.17 2.50
N ARG A 41 -14.42 9.23 1.99
CA ARG A 41 -14.84 10.63 2.17
C ARG A 41 -16.20 10.94 1.54
N ARG A 42 -16.64 10.16 0.55
CA ARG A 42 -17.90 10.38 -0.18
C ARG A 42 -19.10 9.71 0.50
N GLU A 43 -18.86 8.76 1.40
CA GLU A 43 -19.93 7.96 2.03
C GLU A 43 -20.78 8.74 3.02
N SER A 44 -20.18 9.63 3.81
CA SER A 44 -20.94 10.42 4.80
C SER A 44 -20.31 11.79 5.06
N ALA A 45 -21.13 12.71 5.57
CA ALA A 45 -20.65 14.04 5.97
C ALA A 45 -19.65 13.95 7.14
N GLU A 46 -19.81 12.98 8.03
CA GLU A 46 -18.90 12.73 9.14
C GLU A 46 -17.51 12.28 8.64
N LYS A 47 -17.46 11.23 7.81
CA LYS A 47 -16.21 10.74 7.21
C LYS A 47 -15.56 11.81 6.35
N ARG A 48 -16.37 12.66 5.68
CA ARG A 48 -15.87 13.81 4.95
C ARG A 48 -15.10 14.78 5.83
N ARG A 49 -15.64 15.12 7.01
CA ARG A 49 -14.97 16.00 7.98
C ARG A 49 -13.71 15.34 8.55
N GLN A 50 -13.79 14.06 8.92
CA GLN A 50 -12.65 13.31 9.48
C GLN A 50 -11.46 13.20 8.50
N LEU A 51 -11.75 12.93 7.22
CA LEU A 51 -10.71 12.72 6.20
C LEU A 51 -10.32 13.99 5.42
N ALA A 52 -10.95 15.14 5.67
CA ALA A 52 -10.58 16.41 5.04
C ALA A 52 -9.18 16.85 5.47
N GLY A 53 -8.33 17.26 4.52
CA GLY A 53 -6.96 17.70 4.81
C GLY A 53 -5.98 16.60 5.25
N THR A 54 -6.41 15.33 5.34
CA THR A 54 -5.58 14.24 5.87
C THR A 54 -4.72 13.52 4.83
N LYS A 55 -4.74 13.92 3.55
CA LYS A 55 -4.04 13.20 2.47
C LYS A 55 -2.58 12.85 2.80
N TYR A 56 -1.81 13.84 3.24
CA TYR A 56 -0.39 13.66 3.57
C TYR A 56 -0.15 13.02 4.93
N VAL A 57 -1.18 12.92 5.78
CA VAL A 57 -1.12 12.11 7.00
C VAL A 57 -0.95 10.64 6.63
N TRP A 58 -1.59 10.19 5.54
CA TRP A 58 -1.58 8.79 5.10
C TRP A 58 -0.40 8.45 4.18
N LEU A 59 -0.10 9.32 3.21
CA LEU A 59 0.86 9.01 2.13
C LEU A 59 2.35 9.17 2.52
N LYS A 60 2.64 9.88 3.60
CA LYS A 60 4.02 10.04 4.09
C LYS A 60 4.42 8.87 4.98
N ARG A 61 5.73 8.58 5.01
CA ARG A 61 6.29 7.66 6.00
C ARG A 61 6.12 8.23 7.40
N ARG A 62 5.89 7.38 8.40
CA ARG A 62 5.69 7.78 9.79
C ARG A 62 6.81 8.69 10.31
N GLU A 63 8.06 8.36 9.97
CA GLU A 63 9.28 9.12 10.33
C GLU A 63 9.33 10.54 9.72
N SER A 64 8.64 10.74 8.58
CA SER A 64 8.61 12.01 7.85
C SER A 64 7.39 12.87 8.18
N LEU A 65 6.56 12.42 9.12
CA LEU A 65 5.39 13.17 9.58
C LEU A 65 5.83 14.29 10.54
N THR A 66 5.21 15.45 10.38
CA THR A 66 5.32 16.49 11.41
C THR A 66 4.59 16.06 12.68
N LYS A 67 4.94 16.64 13.84
CA LYS A 67 4.28 16.34 15.13
C LYS A 67 2.75 16.45 15.05
N LEU A 68 2.24 17.48 14.36
CA LEU A 68 0.81 17.68 14.16
C LEU A 68 0.18 16.57 13.30
N GLN A 69 0.86 16.15 12.23
CA GLN A 69 0.37 15.07 11.38
C GLN A 69 0.40 13.72 12.09
N LEU A 70 1.43 13.47 12.91
CA LEU A 70 1.52 12.26 13.72
C LEU A 70 0.38 12.21 14.74
N ALA A 71 0.14 13.30 15.49
CA ALA A 71 -1.00 13.39 16.41
C ALA A 71 -2.34 13.13 15.69
N LYS A 72 -2.51 13.69 14.48
CA LYS A 72 -3.71 13.44 13.67
C LYS A 72 -3.83 11.98 13.24
N ARG A 73 -2.71 11.31 12.96
CA ARG A 73 -2.69 9.88 12.60
C ARG A 73 -3.12 9.00 13.76
N GLU A 74 -2.64 9.28 14.96
CA GLU A 74 -3.00 8.56 16.20
C GLU A 74 -4.46 8.82 16.65
N GLU A 75 -5.01 9.99 16.33
CA GLU A 75 -6.43 10.31 16.51
C GLU A 75 -7.31 9.47 15.57
N LEU A 76 -6.86 9.30 14.32
CA LEU A 76 -7.57 8.58 13.26
C LEU A 76 -7.25 7.07 13.25
N ASP A 77 -6.73 6.53 14.34
CA ASP A 77 -6.41 5.11 14.47
C ASP A 77 -7.64 4.23 14.14
N PRO A 78 -7.48 3.14 13.38
CA PRO A 78 -8.61 2.31 12.96
C PRO A 78 -9.32 1.60 14.11
N VAL A 79 -8.68 1.41 15.27
CA VAL A 79 -9.32 0.88 16.48
C VAL A 79 -10.35 1.87 17.02
N LYS A 80 -10.08 3.17 16.90
CA LYS A 80 -10.95 4.25 17.42
C LYS A 80 -12.03 4.67 16.43
N THR A 81 -11.68 4.73 15.15
CA THR A 81 -12.52 5.39 14.13
C THR A 81 -13.14 4.43 13.12
N HIS A 82 -12.68 3.18 13.08
CA HIS A 82 -13.07 2.17 12.09
C HIS A 82 -12.91 2.62 10.62
N LEU A 83 -12.05 3.61 10.36
CA LEU A 83 -11.77 4.10 9.02
C LEU A 83 -11.00 3.06 8.21
N ARG A 84 -11.51 2.73 7.01
CA ARG A 84 -10.80 1.85 6.07
C ARG A 84 -9.53 2.50 5.55
N THR A 85 -9.51 3.83 5.43
CA THR A 85 -8.31 4.59 5.07
C THR A 85 -7.18 4.33 6.06
N ALA A 86 -7.48 4.32 7.36
CA ALA A 86 -6.47 4.09 8.39
C ALA A 86 -5.96 2.63 8.36
N ARG A 87 -6.85 1.66 8.15
CA ARG A 87 -6.46 0.24 7.92
C ARG A 87 -5.57 0.05 6.70
N ALA A 88 -5.96 0.65 5.57
CA ALA A 88 -5.18 0.62 4.34
C ALA A 88 -3.78 1.22 4.55
N CYS A 89 -3.71 2.26 5.37
CA CYS A 89 -2.45 2.91 5.70
C CYS A 89 -1.52 2.01 6.53
N GLN A 90 -2.05 1.28 7.51
CA GLN A 90 -1.26 0.30 8.29
C GLN A 90 -0.74 -0.85 7.42
N MET A 91 -1.54 -1.32 6.45
CA MET A 91 -1.08 -2.30 5.46
C MET A 91 0.07 -1.76 4.61
N GLY A 92 0.04 -0.45 4.33
CA GLY A 92 1.11 0.22 3.61
C GLY A 92 2.40 0.41 4.41
N GLU A 93 2.29 0.57 5.73
CA GLU A 93 3.45 0.55 6.63
C GLU A 93 4.05 -0.86 6.71
N ALA A 94 3.22 -1.88 6.90
CA ALA A 94 3.67 -3.26 6.95
C ALA A 94 4.43 -3.68 5.68
N LEU A 95 4.04 -3.16 4.50
CA LEU A 95 4.79 -3.38 3.26
C LEU A 95 6.20 -2.76 3.30
N GLN A 96 6.34 -1.58 3.91
CA GLN A 96 7.64 -0.93 4.06
C GLN A 96 8.52 -1.67 5.08
N ASP A 97 7.91 -2.24 6.10
CA ASP A 97 8.60 -3.10 7.08
C ASP A 97 9.14 -4.36 6.39
N VAL A 98 8.36 -4.98 5.48
CA VAL A 98 8.85 -6.10 4.64
C VAL A 98 10.10 -5.71 3.86
N TYR A 99 10.13 -4.52 3.26
CA TYR A 99 11.32 -4.02 2.54
C TYR A 99 12.49 -3.62 3.44
N SER A 100 12.26 -3.49 4.74
CA SER A 100 13.29 -3.08 5.71
C SER A 100 13.84 -4.28 6.49
N CYS A 101 13.26 -5.47 6.33
CA CYS A 101 13.76 -6.71 6.92
C CYS A 101 15.10 -7.11 6.28
N PRO A 102 16.20 -7.26 7.05
CA PRO A 102 17.50 -7.68 6.53
C PRO A 102 17.61 -9.20 6.30
N ASP A 103 16.68 -9.99 6.82
CA ASP A 103 16.73 -11.45 6.86
C ASP A 103 15.97 -12.11 5.69
N ARG A 104 16.63 -13.02 4.97
CA ARG A 104 16.07 -13.69 3.77
C ARG A 104 14.93 -14.66 4.09
N GLU A 105 14.94 -15.34 5.23
CA GLU A 105 13.86 -16.28 5.60
C GLU A 105 12.59 -15.52 5.99
N SER A 106 12.75 -14.44 6.74
CA SER A 106 11.67 -13.51 7.09
C SER A 106 11.09 -12.81 5.86
N ALA A 107 11.92 -12.54 4.84
CA ALA A 107 11.52 -11.91 3.59
C ALA A 107 10.57 -12.77 2.74
N ALA A 108 10.53 -14.10 2.91
CA ALA A 108 9.59 -14.96 2.20
C ALA A 108 8.21 -15.01 2.89
N ALA A 109 8.16 -15.10 4.22
CA ALA A 109 6.91 -15.26 4.97
C ALA A 109 6.18 -13.93 5.24
N ALA A 110 6.91 -12.81 5.37
CA ALA A 110 6.32 -11.50 5.61
C ALA A 110 5.39 -11.00 4.48
N PRO A 111 5.76 -11.05 3.18
CA PRO A 111 4.88 -10.63 2.09
C PRO A 111 3.65 -11.53 1.94
N GLU A 112 3.74 -12.82 2.22
CA GLU A 112 2.59 -13.74 2.18
C GLU A 112 1.56 -13.43 3.28
N ARG A 113 2.05 -13.17 4.50
CA ARG A 113 1.21 -12.71 5.61
C ARG A 113 0.53 -11.38 5.30
N LEU A 114 1.27 -10.43 4.73
CA LEU A 114 0.73 -9.14 4.32
C LEU A 114 -0.33 -9.27 3.23
N CYS A 115 -0.06 -10.06 2.18
CA CYS A 115 -1.04 -10.30 1.11
C CYS A 115 -2.31 -10.95 1.65
N SER A 116 -2.16 -11.88 2.60
CA SER A 116 -3.31 -12.51 3.27
C SER A 116 -4.11 -11.49 4.07
N TRP A 117 -3.45 -10.63 4.86
CA TRP A 117 -4.11 -9.57 5.59
C TRP A 117 -4.87 -8.59 4.67
N MET A 118 -4.23 -8.15 3.58
CA MET A 118 -4.86 -7.29 2.58
C MET A 118 -6.08 -7.96 1.93
N MET A 119 -6.03 -9.27 1.65
CA MET A 119 -7.15 -10.02 1.06
C MET A 119 -8.37 -10.11 1.98
N TYR A 120 -8.16 -10.20 3.29
CA TYR A 120 -9.24 -10.28 4.29
C TYR A 120 -9.65 -8.93 4.89
N SER A 121 -9.01 -7.83 4.49
CA SER A 121 -9.18 -6.47 5.06
C SER A 121 -10.55 -5.81 4.88
N ALA A 122 -11.45 -6.39 4.09
CA ALA A 122 -12.67 -5.73 3.58
C ALA A 122 -12.41 -4.39 2.83
N VAL A 123 -11.17 -4.10 2.42
CA VAL A 123 -10.80 -2.92 1.61
C VAL A 123 -10.50 -3.39 0.19
N ALA A 124 -11.44 -3.16 -0.74
CA ALA A 124 -11.39 -3.72 -2.09
C ALA A 124 -10.10 -3.34 -2.85
N GLU A 125 -9.65 -2.10 -2.70
CA GLU A 125 -8.43 -1.56 -3.30
C GLU A 125 -7.20 -2.31 -2.80
N MET A 126 -7.13 -2.63 -1.49
CA MET A 126 -6.02 -3.40 -0.93
C MET A 126 -6.02 -4.86 -1.43
N LYS A 127 -7.19 -5.45 -1.68
CA LYS A 127 -7.27 -6.77 -2.33
C LYS A 127 -6.68 -6.75 -3.73
N SER A 128 -6.91 -5.67 -4.48
CA SER A 128 -6.30 -5.49 -5.80
C SER A 128 -4.77 -5.40 -5.70
N VAL A 129 -4.25 -4.61 -4.75
CA VAL A 129 -2.80 -4.52 -4.49
C VAL A 129 -2.22 -5.91 -4.16
N ALA A 130 -2.87 -6.68 -3.28
CA ALA A 130 -2.43 -8.02 -2.92
C ALA A 130 -2.36 -8.98 -4.12
N ARG A 131 -3.32 -8.90 -5.05
CA ARG A 131 -3.30 -9.71 -6.28
C ARG A 131 -2.13 -9.34 -7.17
N THR A 132 -1.86 -8.04 -7.33
CA THR A 132 -0.70 -7.55 -8.08
C THR A 132 0.59 -8.04 -7.41
N LEU A 133 0.75 -7.87 -6.10
CA LEU A 133 1.93 -8.33 -5.36
C LEU A 133 2.16 -9.85 -5.51
N ARG A 134 1.10 -10.67 -5.54
CA ARG A 134 1.20 -12.11 -5.78
C ARG A 134 1.61 -12.46 -7.21
N LYS A 135 1.09 -11.74 -8.21
CA LYS A 135 1.44 -11.92 -9.62
C LYS A 135 2.91 -11.55 -9.89
N GLU A 136 3.35 -10.47 -9.27
CA GLU A 136 4.68 -9.90 -9.40
C GLU A 136 5.71 -10.56 -8.45
N ARG A 137 5.33 -11.59 -7.68
CA ARG A 137 6.17 -12.27 -6.68
C ARG A 137 7.49 -12.80 -7.26
N GLU A 138 7.47 -13.34 -8.48
CA GLU A 138 8.69 -13.82 -9.14
C GLU A 138 9.66 -12.68 -9.50
N GLY A 139 9.15 -11.45 -9.63
CA GLY A 139 9.94 -10.24 -9.84
C GLY A 139 10.41 -9.54 -8.57
N ILE A 140 9.82 -9.83 -7.41
CA ILE A 140 10.15 -9.22 -6.10
C ILE A 140 11.26 -9.99 -5.37
N LEU A 141 11.45 -11.28 -5.68
CA LEU A 141 12.41 -12.17 -5.00
C LEU A 141 13.76 -12.33 -5.74
N ASN A 142 13.96 -11.63 -6.86
CA ASN A 142 15.22 -11.62 -7.63
C ASN A 142 16.11 -10.44 -7.28
#